data_AF-E3JZZ4-F1
#
_entry.id   AF-E3JZZ4-F1
#
_cell.length_a   1.000
_cell.length_b   1.000
_cell.length_c   1.000
_cell.angle_alpha   90.00
_cell.angle_beta   90.00
_cell.angle_gamma   90.00
#
_symmetry.space_group_name_H-M   'P 1'
#
loop_
_entity.id
_entity.type
_entity.pdbx_description
1 polymer ?
#
loop_
_entity_poly.entity_id
_entity_poly.type
_entity_poly.pdbx_seq_one_letter_code
_entity_poly.pdbx_strand_id
1 'polypeptide(L)'
;MNTNQEGGTATTTTGPASTSTQPSTTTAEAPTDSSWVSVVPLPPPPSYAEASLGASVAAPFSIPPSLHHPHPNQHTIETSHRFPSGLFVLRNRSSLKVLDVSGASTLVGTPVIAYNPKRPTLVNGDLLHKENNQLFFLDWHGCLCSASAGLRVDVSEEYGLKLTKPQPILSRPTRASHPPAEFRYDPMTRTIGVEFKHDPTYSNATMGEIHSVDYLLEVQPMSSGSTRKPSSSIINSPFPLEKLSEWFPFSAAKSTPSSSVQACSSSSPITGRRSMNGSSLDEGEEEEEDPDLDDSPDPARVVRVVSVAPGWREKFPSSGTPEARKWAKRQWDIASIIVQPAGPPSAESTTLRSDHPDPPISVLADLGEALGDLGHEIFRAFGGSTK
;
A
#
# COMPACT_ATOMS: atom_id res chain seq x y z
N MET A 1 -31.51 46.60 1.31
CA MET A 1 -32.31 46.84 0.08
C MET A 1 -31.37 46.75 -1.11
N ASN A 2 -31.34 45.61 -1.78
CA ASN A 2 -30.79 45.44 -3.12
C ASN A 2 -31.42 44.17 -3.70
N THR A 3 -32.37 44.39 -4.60
CA THR A 3 -33.15 43.39 -5.34
C THR A 3 -32.35 42.99 -6.58
N ASN A 4 -31.95 41.72 -6.69
CA ASN A 4 -31.45 41.17 -7.95
C ASN A 4 -32.43 40.14 -8.49
N GLN A 5 -32.76 40.38 -9.76
CA GLN A 5 -33.81 39.78 -10.54
C GLN A 5 -33.52 38.33 -10.94
N GLU A 6 -34.59 37.55 -10.93
CA GLU A 6 -34.73 36.24 -11.55
C GLU A 6 -34.69 36.37 -13.09
N GLY A 7 -33.89 35.51 -13.73
CA GLY A 7 -33.86 35.34 -15.18
C GLY A 7 -33.99 33.87 -15.52
N GLY A 8 -35.22 33.39 -15.70
CA GLY A 8 -35.52 32.03 -16.13
C GLY A 8 -35.46 31.92 -17.65
N THR A 9 -34.68 30.97 -18.15
CA THR A 9 -34.73 30.51 -19.55
C THR A 9 -35.14 29.05 -19.57
N ALA A 10 -36.36 28.81 -20.05
CA ALA A 10 -36.90 27.50 -20.36
C ALA A 10 -36.40 27.07 -21.76
N THR A 11 -35.71 25.94 -21.82
CA THR A 11 -35.34 25.29 -23.08
C THR A 11 -36.13 24.00 -23.22
N THR A 12 -37.07 24.05 -24.15
CA THR A 12 -37.84 22.92 -24.68
C THR A 12 -36.95 22.07 -25.57
N THR A 13 -36.67 20.83 -25.18
CA THR A 13 -35.97 19.85 -26.04
C THR A 13 -36.90 18.70 -26.38
N THR A 14 -37.35 18.73 -27.63
CA THR A 14 -38.01 17.68 -28.40
C THR A 14 -37.15 16.43 -28.50
N GLY A 15 -37.72 15.26 -28.17
CA GLY A 15 -37.09 13.96 -28.34
C GLY A 15 -37.21 13.40 -29.78
N PRO A 16 -36.41 12.39 -30.12
CA PRO A 16 -36.71 11.52 -31.25
C PRO A 16 -36.94 10.05 -30.83
N ALA A 17 -38.04 9.53 -31.36
CA ALA A 17 -38.27 8.21 -31.94
C ALA A 17 -37.57 6.98 -31.33
N SER A 18 -38.41 6.16 -30.70
CA SER A 18 -38.19 4.75 -30.37
C SER A 18 -38.11 3.89 -31.63
N THR A 19 -36.94 3.32 -31.91
CA THR A 19 -36.75 2.26 -32.90
C THR A 19 -36.89 0.90 -32.21
N SER A 20 -37.97 0.20 -32.54
CA SER A 20 -38.26 -1.18 -32.13
C SER A 20 -37.43 -2.14 -32.98
N THR A 21 -36.51 -2.89 -32.34
CA THR A 21 -35.73 -3.95 -32.99
C THR A 21 -36.23 -5.30 -32.50
N GLN A 22 -36.73 -6.11 -33.44
CA GLN A 22 -37.15 -7.50 -33.23
C GLN A 22 -35.97 -8.41 -32.85
N PRO A 23 -36.18 -9.43 -32.00
CA PRO A 23 -35.19 -10.46 -31.74
C PRO A 23 -35.25 -11.57 -32.81
N SER A 24 -34.13 -11.81 -33.47
CA SER A 24 -33.87 -12.98 -34.30
C SER A 24 -33.56 -14.19 -33.43
N THR A 25 -34.34 -15.25 -33.65
CA THR A 25 -34.19 -16.61 -33.09
C THR A 25 -32.93 -17.29 -33.62
N THR A 26 -32.02 -17.67 -32.73
CA THR A 26 -30.84 -18.48 -33.05
C THR A 26 -31.04 -19.93 -32.61
N THR A 27 -30.81 -20.82 -33.58
CA THR A 27 -30.93 -22.27 -33.52
C THR A 27 -29.99 -22.90 -32.50
N ALA A 28 -30.50 -23.88 -31.75
CA ALA A 28 -29.77 -24.72 -30.82
C ALA A 28 -28.92 -25.75 -31.57
N GLU A 29 -27.60 -25.77 -31.30
CA GLU A 29 -26.68 -26.82 -31.72
C GLU A 29 -26.31 -27.71 -30.52
N ALA A 30 -26.27 -29.01 -30.76
CA ALA A 30 -26.11 -30.08 -29.79
C ALA A 30 -24.66 -30.23 -29.28
N PRO A 31 -24.44 -30.84 -28.09
CA PRO A 31 -23.12 -30.97 -27.49
C PRO A 31 -22.35 -32.14 -28.08
N THR A 32 -21.14 -31.89 -28.59
CA THR A 32 -20.14 -32.92 -28.88
C THR A 32 -19.20 -33.12 -27.69
N ASP A 33 -19.19 -34.37 -27.26
CA ASP A 33 -18.41 -35.02 -26.23
C ASP A 33 -16.99 -35.34 -26.75
N SER A 34 -15.94 -34.96 -26.00
CA SER A 34 -14.55 -35.51 -26.07
C SER A 34 -13.63 -34.66 -25.16
N SER A 35 -13.22 -35.12 -23.97
CA SER A 35 -12.22 -36.17 -23.65
C SER A 35 -10.76 -35.67 -23.68
N TRP A 36 -10.01 -36.16 -22.68
CA TRP A 36 -8.54 -36.09 -22.44
C TRP A 36 -8.01 -34.94 -21.56
N VAL A 37 -8.08 -35.18 -20.24
CA VAL A 37 -7.26 -34.49 -19.24
C VAL A 37 -5.86 -35.12 -19.25
N SER A 38 -4.90 -34.47 -19.91
CA SER A 38 -3.48 -34.76 -19.72
C SER A 38 -3.02 -34.18 -18.38
N VAL A 39 -2.78 -35.06 -17.41
CA VAL A 39 -2.12 -34.70 -16.14
C VAL A 39 -0.65 -34.40 -16.46
N VAL A 40 -0.32 -33.12 -16.55
CA VAL A 40 1.08 -32.64 -16.59
C VAL A 40 1.64 -32.75 -15.16
N PRO A 41 2.79 -33.42 -14.94
CA PRO A 41 3.44 -33.41 -13.64
C PRO A 41 3.83 -31.98 -13.25
N LEU A 42 3.33 -31.50 -12.12
CA LEU A 42 3.75 -30.22 -11.55
C LEU A 42 5.27 -30.27 -11.27
N PRO A 43 6.03 -29.22 -11.65
CA PRO A 43 7.43 -29.12 -11.24
C PRO A 43 7.52 -29.07 -9.71
N PRO A 44 8.59 -29.62 -9.11
CA PRO A 44 8.79 -29.53 -7.67
C PRO A 44 8.80 -28.06 -7.22
N PRO A 45 8.26 -27.75 -6.04
CA PRO A 45 8.24 -26.38 -5.53
C PRO A 45 9.67 -25.81 -5.45
N PRO A 46 9.87 -24.52 -5.76
CA PRO A 46 11.18 -23.88 -5.67
C PRO A 46 11.75 -23.95 -4.24
N SER A 47 13.06 -24.15 -4.17
CA SER A 47 13.89 -24.39 -2.97
C SER A 47 14.04 -23.13 -2.09
N TYR A 48 12.92 -22.59 -1.60
CA TYR A 48 12.90 -21.56 -0.55
C TYR A 48 12.14 -22.00 0.71
N ALA A 49 11.68 -23.26 0.77
CA ALA A 49 10.99 -23.83 1.93
C ALA A 49 11.92 -24.40 3.02
N GLU A 50 13.25 -24.25 2.91
CA GLU A 50 14.20 -24.85 3.86
C GLU A 50 14.69 -23.88 4.97
N ALA A 51 14.16 -22.66 5.08
CA ALA A 51 14.58 -21.70 6.10
C ALA A 51 13.74 -21.69 7.41
N SER A 52 12.88 -22.69 7.66
CA SER A 52 12.04 -22.68 8.88
C SER A 52 11.64 -24.05 9.44
N LEU A 53 12.49 -25.08 9.31
CA LEU A 53 12.32 -26.36 10.02
C LEU A 53 13.59 -26.68 10.82
N GLY A 54 13.60 -26.22 12.07
CA GLY A 54 14.71 -26.45 13.00
C GLY A 54 14.26 -26.39 14.45
N ALA A 55 13.21 -27.13 14.83
CA ALA A 55 12.99 -27.57 16.21
C ALA A 55 11.83 -28.57 16.27
N SER A 56 12.12 -29.85 16.50
CA SER A 56 11.43 -30.72 17.46
C SER A 56 11.80 -32.19 17.23
N VAL A 57 12.62 -32.73 18.13
CA VAL A 57 12.61 -34.17 18.44
C VAL A 57 12.49 -34.28 19.95
N ALA A 58 11.50 -35.07 20.35
CA ALA A 58 11.00 -35.24 21.71
C ALA A 58 12.02 -35.83 22.69
N ALA A 59 11.91 -35.41 23.95
CA ALA A 59 12.38 -36.15 25.12
C ALA A 59 11.26 -36.21 26.18
N PRO A 60 11.09 -37.33 26.89
CA PRO A 60 9.97 -37.53 27.81
C PRO A 60 10.26 -37.00 29.23
N PHE A 61 9.23 -36.39 29.80
CA PHE A 61 8.87 -36.24 31.23
C PHE A 61 9.96 -36.22 32.31
N SER A 62 10.15 -35.02 32.89
CA SER A 62 10.35 -34.81 34.33
C SER A 62 9.87 -33.40 34.69
N ILE A 63 9.00 -33.28 35.68
CA ILE A 63 8.42 -32.01 36.15
C ILE A 63 9.31 -31.43 37.27
N PRO A 64 9.98 -30.27 37.09
CA PRO A 64 10.51 -29.49 38.19
C PRO A 64 9.55 -28.36 38.62
N PRO A 65 9.61 -27.90 39.88
CA PRO A 65 8.70 -26.90 40.41
C PRO A 65 9.07 -25.48 39.96
N SER A 66 8.08 -24.77 39.43
CA SER A 66 7.87 -23.31 39.48
C SER A 66 9.12 -22.41 39.34
N LEU A 67 9.58 -22.21 38.10
CA LEU A 67 10.24 -20.98 37.68
C LEU A 67 9.22 -20.11 36.94
N HIS A 68 9.12 -18.84 37.35
CA HIS A 68 8.34 -17.79 36.69
C HIS A 68 8.59 -17.82 35.18
N HIS A 69 7.58 -18.29 34.43
CA HIS A 69 7.61 -18.22 32.98
C HIS A 69 7.53 -16.73 32.59
N PRO A 70 8.46 -16.20 31.80
CA PRO A 70 8.25 -14.90 31.17
C PRO A 70 6.97 -15.04 30.35
N HIS A 71 5.98 -14.21 30.66
CA HIS A 71 4.67 -14.22 30.03
C HIS A 71 4.84 -14.34 28.51
N PRO A 72 4.41 -15.45 27.87
CA PRO A 72 4.51 -15.57 26.43
C PRO A 72 3.68 -14.44 25.82
N ASN A 73 4.45 -13.51 25.26
CA ASN A 73 4.13 -12.55 24.22
C ASN A 73 2.65 -12.41 23.91
N GLN A 74 2.14 -11.19 24.14
CA GLN A 74 0.88 -10.70 23.62
C GLN A 74 0.70 -11.15 22.17
N HIS A 75 -0.06 -12.23 21.98
CA HIS A 75 -0.40 -12.73 20.67
C HIS A 75 -1.30 -11.68 20.04
N THR A 76 -0.70 -10.82 19.22
CA THR A 76 -1.47 -9.96 18.32
C THR A 76 -2.38 -10.88 17.54
N ILE A 77 -3.68 -10.84 17.79
CA ILE A 77 -4.65 -11.68 17.09
C ILE A 77 -4.61 -11.20 15.64
N GLU A 78 -3.96 -11.98 14.78
CA GLU A 78 -3.94 -11.72 13.34
C GLU A 78 -5.35 -12.00 12.79
N THR A 79 -5.88 -11.02 12.07
CA THR A 79 -7.17 -11.14 11.38
C THR A 79 -7.03 -12.05 10.15
N SER A 80 -8.14 -12.49 9.55
CA SER A 80 -8.14 -13.18 8.23
C SER A 80 -7.41 -12.39 7.14
N HIS A 81 -7.35 -11.06 7.30
CA HIS A 81 -6.67 -10.13 6.41
C HIS A 81 -5.19 -9.90 6.78
N ARG A 82 -4.69 -10.61 7.81
CA ARG A 82 -3.32 -10.56 8.37
C ARG A 82 -2.88 -9.19 8.86
N PHE A 83 -3.82 -8.27 9.10
CA PHE A 83 -3.53 -7.07 9.87
C PHE A 83 -3.64 -7.37 11.37
N PRO A 84 -2.92 -6.61 12.21
CA PRO A 84 -3.16 -6.57 13.64
C PRO A 84 -4.63 -6.24 13.94
N SER A 85 -5.15 -6.84 15.02
CA SER A 85 -6.41 -6.38 15.61
C SER A 85 -6.23 -5.01 16.29
N GLY A 86 -7.30 -4.22 16.31
CA GLY A 86 -7.32 -2.91 16.95
C GLY A 86 -6.76 -1.78 16.07
N LEU A 87 -6.22 -0.75 16.73
CA LEU A 87 -5.65 0.42 16.07
C LEU A 87 -4.20 0.16 15.65
N PHE A 88 -3.81 0.65 14.49
CA PHE A 88 -2.45 0.55 13.99
C PHE A 88 -2.04 1.75 13.14
N VAL A 89 -0.74 1.89 12.93
CA VAL A 89 -0.11 2.85 12.00
C VAL A 89 0.56 2.08 10.87
N LEU A 90 0.42 2.58 9.64
CA LEU A 90 1.04 2.02 8.44
C LEU A 90 2.20 2.91 8.00
N ARG A 91 3.44 2.44 8.12
CA ARG A 91 4.65 3.16 7.73
C ARG A 91 5.21 2.60 6.44
N ASN A 92 5.36 3.44 5.43
CA ASN A 92 6.02 3.05 4.19
C ASN A 92 7.53 2.92 4.39
N ARG A 93 8.15 1.86 3.86
CA ARG A 93 9.57 1.57 4.06
C ARG A 93 10.52 2.48 3.28
N SER A 94 10.17 2.88 2.06
CA SER A 94 11.07 3.71 1.24
C SER A 94 11.09 5.16 1.71
N SER A 95 9.92 5.74 1.97
CA SER A 95 9.79 7.16 2.34
C SER A 95 9.83 7.41 3.85
N LEU A 96 9.70 6.35 4.66
CA LEU A 96 9.55 6.41 6.13
C LEU A 96 8.32 7.20 6.63
N LYS A 97 7.47 7.67 5.70
CA LYS A 97 6.21 8.35 5.95
C LYS A 97 5.13 7.35 6.36
N VAL A 98 4.10 7.84 7.04
CA VAL A 98 2.96 7.03 7.48
C VAL A 98 1.70 7.41 6.75
N LEU A 99 0.78 6.46 6.60
CA LEU A 99 -0.54 6.73 6.07
C LEU A 99 -1.24 7.77 6.97
N ASP A 100 -1.88 8.76 6.36
CA ASP A 100 -2.42 9.94 7.04
C ASP A 100 -3.65 10.46 6.29
N VAL A 101 -4.74 10.74 7.01
CA VAL A 101 -5.90 11.44 6.43
C VAL A 101 -5.59 12.92 6.31
N SER A 102 -5.55 13.44 5.08
CA SER A 102 -5.08 14.80 4.80
C SER A 102 -5.81 15.85 5.63
N GLY A 103 -5.03 16.70 6.32
CA GLY A 103 -5.54 17.80 7.16
C GLY A 103 -6.39 17.36 8.36
N ALA A 104 -6.35 16.07 8.75
CA ALA A 104 -7.25 15.49 9.76
C ALA A 104 -8.74 15.74 9.49
N SER A 105 -9.10 15.93 8.21
CA SER A 105 -10.48 16.18 7.80
C SER A 105 -11.34 14.92 7.97
N THR A 106 -12.57 15.12 8.42
CA THR A 106 -13.57 14.05 8.58
C THR A 106 -14.58 14.00 7.42
N LEU A 107 -14.35 14.80 6.38
CA LEU A 107 -15.26 14.90 5.23
C LEU A 107 -15.07 13.71 4.27
N VAL A 108 -16.19 13.26 3.68
CA VAL A 108 -16.16 12.30 2.57
C VAL A 108 -15.41 12.90 1.39
N GLY A 109 -14.59 12.10 0.73
CA GLY A 109 -13.72 12.51 -0.38
C GLY A 109 -12.36 13.04 0.07
N THR A 110 -12.13 13.22 1.39
CA THR A 110 -10.82 13.63 1.90
C THR A 110 -9.74 12.65 1.44
N PRO A 111 -8.66 13.11 0.79
CA PRO A 111 -7.57 12.24 0.37
C PRO A 111 -6.86 11.58 1.57
N VAL A 112 -6.47 10.33 1.38
CA VAL A 112 -5.54 9.64 2.28
C VAL A 112 -4.16 9.63 1.62
N ILE A 113 -3.19 10.21 2.31
CA ILE A 113 -1.84 10.49 1.82
C ILE A 113 -0.80 9.78 2.70
N ALA A 114 0.47 9.88 2.33
CA ALA A 114 1.57 9.55 3.22
C ALA A 114 2.19 10.85 3.75
N TYR A 115 2.36 10.95 5.06
CA TYR A 115 2.84 12.14 5.74
C TYR A 115 3.89 11.79 6.80
N ASN A 116 4.60 12.80 7.29
CA ASN A 116 5.58 12.59 8.35
C ASN A 116 4.90 12.02 9.62
N PRO A 117 5.52 11.03 10.31
CA PRO A 117 4.96 10.46 11.54
C PRO A 117 4.71 11.54 12.60
N LYS A 118 3.53 11.51 13.23
CA LYS A 118 3.16 12.37 14.36
C LYS A 118 3.33 11.61 15.66
N ARG A 119 3.70 12.34 16.71
CA ARG A 119 3.73 11.80 18.06
C ARG A 119 2.30 11.52 18.52
N PRO A 120 1.97 10.31 19.01
CA PRO A 120 0.64 10.05 19.55
C PRO A 120 0.40 10.90 20.80
N THR A 121 -0.79 11.50 20.90
CA THR A 121 -1.24 12.25 22.08
C THR A 121 -1.95 11.31 23.04
N LEU A 122 -1.52 11.32 24.30
CA LEU A 122 -2.16 10.59 25.40
C LEU A 122 -2.84 11.60 26.34
N VAL A 123 -4.09 11.36 26.72
CA VAL A 123 -4.82 12.13 27.72
C VAL A 123 -5.19 11.20 28.86
N ASN A 124 -4.68 11.47 30.07
CA ASN A 124 -4.84 10.61 31.24
C ASN A 124 -4.34 9.16 31.02
N GLY A 125 -3.33 8.97 30.17
CA GLY A 125 -2.82 7.66 29.79
C GLY A 125 -3.58 6.99 28.63
N ASP A 126 -4.73 7.52 28.22
CA ASP A 126 -5.51 6.99 27.11
C ASP A 126 -5.11 7.64 25.78
N LEU A 127 -5.02 6.82 24.73
CA LEU A 127 -4.75 7.29 23.38
C LEU A 127 -5.93 8.12 22.83
N LEU A 128 -5.67 9.39 22.54
CA LEU A 128 -6.66 10.28 21.94
C LEU A 128 -6.75 10.06 20.43
N HIS A 129 -7.34 8.94 20.03
CA HIS A 129 -7.42 8.52 18.63
C HIS A 129 -8.18 9.50 17.73
N LYS A 130 -9.12 10.27 18.27
CA LYS A 130 -9.91 11.26 17.52
C LYS A 130 -9.08 12.42 16.97
N GLU A 131 -7.95 12.74 17.61
CA GLU A 131 -7.04 13.80 17.18
C GLU A 131 -5.84 13.28 16.39
N ASN A 132 -5.76 11.96 16.18
CA ASN A 132 -4.69 11.33 15.42
C ASN A 132 -5.22 10.78 14.09
N ASN A 133 -4.92 11.50 13.02
CA ASN A 133 -5.29 11.16 11.65
C ASN A 133 -4.39 10.13 10.98
N GLN A 134 -3.47 9.49 11.74
CA GLN A 134 -2.56 8.43 11.28
C GLN A 134 -2.91 7.06 11.86
N LEU A 135 -3.99 6.98 12.65
CA LEU A 135 -4.50 5.74 13.21
C LEU A 135 -5.58 5.14 12.32
N PHE A 136 -5.41 3.88 12.00
CA PHE A 136 -6.35 3.09 11.20
C PHE A 136 -6.70 1.79 11.92
N PHE A 137 -7.78 1.16 11.49
CA PHE A 137 -8.15 -0.19 11.87
C PHE A 137 -8.79 -0.90 10.66
N LEU A 138 -8.86 -2.23 10.69
CA LEU A 138 -9.71 -2.98 9.79
C LEU A 138 -11.07 -3.23 10.43
N ASP A 139 -12.13 -2.99 9.67
CA ASP A 139 -13.45 -3.50 10.04
C ASP A 139 -13.57 -5.02 9.77
N TRP A 140 -14.70 -5.61 10.17
CA TRP A 140 -14.95 -7.04 10.03
C TRP A 140 -15.11 -7.52 8.58
N HIS A 141 -15.21 -6.60 7.62
CA HIS A 141 -15.22 -6.91 6.19
C HIS A 141 -13.83 -6.80 5.56
N GLY A 142 -12.79 -6.45 6.33
CA GLY A 142 -11.48 -6.17 5.78
C GLY A 142 -11.37 -4.80 5.11
N CYS A 143 -12.30 -3.87 5.39
CA CYS A 143 -12.19 -2.49 4.92
C CYS A 143 -11.28 -1.69 5.85
N LEU A 144 -10.31 -0.99 5.29
CA LEU A 144 -9.46 -0.07 6.05
C LEU A 144 -10.29 1.16 6.48
N CYS A 145 -10.20 1.53 7.74
CA CYS A 145 -11.01 2.60 8.33
C CYS A 145 -10.12 3.60 9.08
N SER A 146 -10.40 4.88 8.94
CA SER A 146 -9.76 5.93 9.73
C SER A 146 -10.36 5.97 11.14
N ALA A 147 -9.52 5.91 12.16
CA ALA A 147 -9.97 5.96 13.56
C ALA A 147 -10.53 7.33 13.95
N SER A 148 -9.94 8.42 13.43
CA SER A 148 -10.35 9.80 13.74
C SER A 148 -11.61 10.21 13.00
N ALA A 149 -11.73 9.85 11.71
CA ALA A 149 -12.90 10.20 10.92
C ALA A 149 -14.07 9.22 11.09
N GLY A 150 -13.82 7.97 11.49
CA GLY A 150 -14.83 6.91 11.51
C GLY A 150 -15.36 6.56 10.11
N LEU A 151 -14.60 6.90 9.07
CA LEU A 151 -14.92 6.64 7.66
C LEU A 151 -14.03 5.54 7.09
N ARG A 152 -14.55 4.86 6.06
CA ARG A 152 -13.78 3.85 5.30
C ARG A 152 -12.80 4.55 4.37
N VAL A 153 -11.68 3.89 4.12
CA VAL A 153 -10.74 4.24 3.06
C VAL A 153 -11.13 3.44 1.84
N ASP A 154 -11.29 4.11 0.72
CA ASP A 154 -11.66 3.51 -0.55
C ASP A 154 -10.81 4.08 -1.68
N VAL A 155 -10.89 3.43 -2.84
CA VAL A 155 -10.10 3.79 -4.01
C VAL A 155 -10.92 4.71 -4.92
N SER A 156 -10.32 5.83 -5.31
CA SER A 156 -10.90 6.77 -6.26
C SER A 156 -10.70 6.33 -7.72
N GLU A 157 -11.31 7.03 -8.66
CA GLU A 157 -11.16 6.77 -10.11
C GLU A 157 -9.71 6.95 -10.58
N GLU A 158 -8.96 7.81 -9.91
CA GLU A 158 -7.54 8.06 -10.18
C GLU A 158 -6.62 7.09 -9.42
N TYR A 159 -7.18 6.02 -8.85
CA TYR A 159 -6.51 5.05 -7.97
C TYR A 159 -5.92 5.64 -6.68
N GLY A 160 -6.10 6.93 -6.41
CA GLY A 160 -5.78 7.54 -5.13
C GLY A 160 -6.73 7.08 -4.03
N LEU A 161 -6.25 7.08 -2.78
CA LEU A 161 -7.09 6.75 -1.63
C LEU A 161 -7.92 7.95 -1.15
N LYS A 162 -9.18 7.71 -0.76
CA LYS A 162 -10.07 8.73 -0.19
C LYS A 162 -10.95 8.17 0.92
N LEU A 163 -11.43 9.04 1.80
CA LEU A 163 -12.45 8.69 2.77
C LEU A 163 -13.82 8.54 2.12
N THR A 164 -14.56 7.48 2.45
CA THR A 164 -15.91 7.24 1.98
C THR A 164 -16.84 6.86 3.13
N LYS A 165 -18.12 7.23 2.97
CA LYS A 165 -19.19 6.77 3.85
C LYS A 165 -19.69 5.42 3.32
N PRO A 166 -20.02 4.45 4.19
CA PRO A 166 -20.74 3.26 3.77
C PRO A 166 -22.01 3.63 3.01
N GLN A 167 -22.14 3.13 1.78
CA GLN A 167 -23.33 3.31 0.95
C GLN A 167 -24.07 1.98 0.80
N PRO A 168 -25.41 2.01 0.68
CA PRO A 168 -26.16 0.82 0.27
C PRO A 168 -25.63 0.28 -1.06
N ILE A 169 -25.32 -1.01 -1.09
CA ILE A 169 -24.91 -1.68 -2.33
C ILE A 169 -26.17 -1.94 -3.14
N LEU A 170 -26.24 -1.36 -4.34
CA LEU A 170 -27.34 -1.56 -5.28
C LEU A 170 -27.07 -2.80 -6.14
N SER A 171 -28.13 -3.40 -6.67
CA SER A 171 -28.03 -4.57 -7.57
C SER A 171 -27.21 -4.30 -8.84
N ARG A 172 -27.13 -3.03 -9.25
CA ARG A 172 -26.22 -2.54 -10.28
C ARG A 172 -25.22 -1.58 -9.61
N PRO A 173 -23.98 -2.04 -9.34
CA PRO A 173 -22.97 -1.18 -8.74
C PRO A 173 -22.75 0.07 -9.58
N THR A 174 -22.84 1.22 -8.92
CA THR A 174 -22.45 2.51 -9.48
C THR A 174 -21.20 2.99 -8.77
N ARG A 175 -20.60 4.07 -9.27
CA ARG A 175 -19.51 4.78 -8.59
C ARG A 175 -19.80 5.17 -7.14
N ALA A 176 -21.07 5.35 -6.79
CA ALA A 176 -21.48 5.65 -5.42
C ALA A 176 -21.84 4.39 -4.62
N SER A 177 -22.30 3.32 -5.29
CA SER A 177 -22.92 2.16 -4.67
C SER A 177 -22.16 0.85 -4.90
N HIS A 178 -20.84 0.91 -5.04
CA HIS A 178 -20.00 -0.27 -5.17
C HIS A 178 -19.63 -0.83 -3.78
N PRO A 179 -19.35 -2.14 -3.68
CA PRO A 179 -18.70 -2.68 -2.50
C PRO A 179 -17.36 -1.97 -2.27
N PRO A 180 -17.01 -1.61 -1.01
CA PRO A 180 -15.71 -1.01 -0.70
C PRO A 180 -14.57 -1.97 -1.03
N ALA A 181 -13.39 -1.42 -1.32
CA ALA A 181 -12.18 -2.21 -1.49
C ALA A 181 -11.78 -2.92 -0.18
N GLU A 182 -11.32 -4.17 -0.30
CA GLU A 182 -10.78 -4.92 0.83
C GLU A 182 -9.25 -4.83 0.84
N PHE A 183 -8.67 -4.73 2.04
CA PHE A 183 -7.23 -4.60 2.21
C PHE A 183 -6.68 -5.87 2.87
N ARG A 184 -5.56 -6.37 2.34
CA ARG A 184 -4.89 -7.57 2.86
C ARG A 184 -3.41 -7.31 3.01
N TYR A 185 -2.87 -7.58 4.19
CA TYR A 185 -1.45 -7.46 4.43
C TYR A 185 -0.78 -8.80 4.16
N ASP A 186 0.40 -8.77 3.54
CA ASP A 186 1.25 -9.95 3.47
C ASP A 186 2.54 -9.71 4.25
N PRO A 187 2.73 -10.33 5.43
CA PRO A 187 3.90 -10.09 6.27
C PRO A 187 5.21 -10.55 5.63
N MET A 188 5.16 -11.52 4.70
CA MET A 188 6.35 -12.03 4.03
C MET A 188 6.94 -10.99 3.07
N THR A 189 6.08 -10.40 2.24
CA THR A 189 6.47 -9.38 1.27
C THR A 189 6.40 -7.95 1.81
N ARG A 190 5.78 -7.79 2.98
CA ARG A 190 5.40 -6.51 3.60
C ARG A 190 4.56 -5.62 2.69
N THR A 191 3.75 -6.21 1.82
CA THR A 191 2.90 -5.45 0.91
C THR A 191 1.45 -5.42 1.39
N ILE A 192 0.73 -4.38 1.01
CA ILE A 192 -0.72 -4.28 1.23
C ILE A 192 -1.38 -4.46 -0.13
N GLY A 193 -2.05 -5.60 -0.31
CA GLY A 193 -2.90 -5.88 -1.45
C GLY A 193 -4.28 -5.25 -1.29
N VAL A 194 -4.86 -4.84 -2.41
CA VAL A 194 -6.20 -4.27 -2.52
C VAL A 194 -7.04 -5.18 -3.39
N GLU A 195 -8.15 -5.69 -2.85
CA GLU A 195 -9.04 -6.59 -3.56
C GLU A 195 -10.34 -5.87 -3.90
N PHE A 196 -10.69 -5.86 -5.18
CA PHE A 196 -11.92 -5.26 -5.68
C PHE A 196 -12.97 -6.34 -5.93
N LYS A 197 -14.19 -6.11 -5.43
CA LYS A 197 -15.38 -6.93 -5.72
C LYS A 197 -16.16 -6.47 -6.95
N HIS A 198 -15.66 -5.41 -7.60
CA HIS A 198 -16.23 -4.80 -8.80
C HIS A 198 -15.10 -4.20 -9.62
N ASP A 199 -15.34 -3.85 -10.88
CA ASP A 199 -14.45 -3.03 -11.68
C ASP A 199 -14.25 -1.65 -11.03
N PRO A 200 -13.03 -1.27 -10.59
CA PRO A 200 -12.77 0.07 -10.06
C PRO A 200 -12.77 1.15 -11.14
N THR A 201 -12.57 0.78 -12.41
CA THR A 201 -12.51 1.71 -13.55
C THR A 201 -13.86 1.97 -14.20
N TYR A 202 -14.85 1.11 -13.95
CA TYR A 202 -16.14 1.12 -14.63
C TYR A 202 -16.00 1.06 -16.17
N SER A 203 -14.97 0.36 -16.66
CA SER A 203 -14.69 0.16 -18.09
C SER A 203 -15.49 -1.01 -18.70
N ASN A 204 -16.31 -1.69 -17.88
CA ASN A 204 -16.99 -2.95 -18.19
C ASN A 204 -16.03 -4.14 -18.32
N ALA A 205 -14.85 -4.06 -17.69
CA ALA A 205 -13.95 -5.20 -17.57
C ALA A 205 -14.65 -6.32 -16.78
N THR A 206 -14.43 -7.56 -17.22
CA THR A 206 -14.93 -8.74 -16.50
C THR A 206 -14.16 -8.94 -15.20
N MET A 207 -14.78 -9.56 -14.19
CA MET A 207 -14.08 -9.85 -12.92
C MET A 207 -12.84 -10.72 -13.11
N GLY A 208 -12.85 -11.62 -14.11
CA GLY A 208 -11.68 -12.42 -14.46
C GLY A 208 -10.50 -11.58 -14.95
N GLU A 209 -10.76 -10.52 -15.73
CA GLU A 209 -9.73 -9.57 -16.16
C GLU A 209 -9.23 -8.72 -14.99
N ILE A 210 -10.13 -8.26 -14.12
CA ILE A 210 -9.75 -7.47 -12.93
C ILE A 210 -8.88 -8.30 -12.00
N HIS A 211 -9.23 -9.57 -11.77
CA HIS A 211 -8.48 -10.50 -10.92
C HIS A 211 -7.27 -11.13 -11.63
N SER A 212 -7.05 -10.81 -12.90
CA SER A 212 -5.86 -11.23 -13.64
C SER A 212 -4.59 -10.46 -13.26
N VAL A 213 -4.72 -9.42 -12.41
CA VAL A 213 -3.60 -8.63 -11.90
C VAL A 213 -3.74 -8.47 -10.39
N ASP A 214 -2.60 -8.30 -9.72
CA ASP A 214 -2.61 -7.94 -8.30
C ASP A 214 -2.61 -6.43 -8.15
N TYR A 215 -3.39 -5.89 -7.21
CA TYR A 215 -3.36 -4.46 -6.90
C TYR A 215 -2.67 -4.23 -5.57
N LEU A 216 -1.68 -3.34 -5.54
CA LEU A 216 -0.86 -3.06 -4.36
C LEU A 216 -0.92 -1.58 -4.00
N LEU A 217 -0.77 -1.29 -2.71
CA LEU A 217 -0.65 0.07 -2.21
C LEU A 217 0.78 0.61 -2.39
N GLU A 218 0.92 1.77 -3.04
CA GLU A 218 2.20 2.41 -3.37
C GLU A 218 2.22 3.88 -2.93
N VAL A 219 3.36 4.32 -2.37
CA VAL A 219 3.65 5.75 -2.19
C VAL A 219 4.35 6.30 -3.44
N GLN A 220 3.81 7.38 -3.99
CA GLN A 220 4.41 8.02 -5.17
C GLN A 220 5.48 9.05 -4.74
N PRO A 221 6.74 8.91 -5.20
CA PRO A 221 7.80 9.88 -4.92
C PRO A 221 7.54 11.18 -5.68
N MET A 222 8.08 12.29 -5.18
CA MET A 222 8.02 13.59 -5.84
C MET A 222 9.44 14.09 -6.12
N SER A 223 9.78 14.26 -7.39
CA SER A 223 11.05 14.87 -7.78
C SER A 223 10.98 16.40 -7.68
N SER A 224 11.96 17.01 -7.02
CA SER A 224 12.12 18.46 -6.81
C SER A 224 12.29 19.22 -8.13
N GLY A 225 12.88 18.56 -9.14
CA GLY A 225 13.13 19.10 -10.48
C GLY A 225 11.88 19.15 -11.35
N SER A 226 10.81 18.42 -11.00
CA SER A 226 9.56 18.45 -11.74
C SER A 226 8.70 19.67 -11.39
N THR A 227 9.26 20.86 -11.51
CA THR A 227 8.48 22.10 -11.71
C THR A 227 7.90 22.18 -13.12
N ARG A 228 7.68 21.03 -13.78
CA ARG A 228 6.85 20.96 -14.98
C ARG A 228 5.52 21.60 -14.62
N LYS A 229 5.30 22.80 -15.17
CA LYS A 229 4.05 23.55 -15.14
C LYS A 229 2.89 22.57 -14.99
N PRO A 230 1.99 22.74 -14.00
CA PRO A 230 0.87 21.85 -13.82
C PRO A 230 0.20 21.67 -15.17
N SER A 231 0.41 20.48 -15.75
CA SER A 231 -0.07 20.16 -17.08
C SER A 231 -1.58 20.09 -16.93
N SER A 232 -2.25 21.20 -17.23
CA SER A 232 -3.70 21.30 -17.31
C SER A 232 -4.30 20.37 -18.38
N SER A 233 -3.49 19.51 -19.00
CA SER A 233 -3.86 18.47 -19.96
C SER A 233 -4.25 17.12 -19.34
N ILE A 234 -4.17 16.92 -18.02
CA ILE A 234 -4.58 15.65 -17.39
C ILE A 234 -6.12 15.52 -17.29
N ILE A 235 -6.90 16.58 -17.54
CA ILE A 235 -8.36 16.55 -17.33
C ILE A 235 -9.13 15.79 -18.43
N ASN A 236 -8.55 15.48 -19.60
CA ASN A 236 -9.32 14.87 -20.72
C ASN A 236 -8.73 13.62 -21.38
N SER A 237 -7.78 12.91 -20.74
CA SER A 237 -7.32 11.61 -21.27
C SER A 237 -8.02 10.46 -20.51
N PRO A 238 -8.92 9.68 -21.15
CA PRO A 238 -9.45 8.47 -20.54
C PRO A 238 -8.31 7.43 -20.52
N PHE A 239 -7.72 7.24 -19.33
CA PHE A 239 -6.81 6.15 -18.94
C PHE A 239 -5.49 5.99 -19.71
N PRO A 240 -4.31 6.15 -19.08
CA PRO A 240 -3.08 5.57 -19.58
C PRO A 240 -2.91 4.15 -18.99
N LEU A 241 -3.87 3.25 -19.23
CA LEU A 241 -3.68 1.83 -18.93
C LEU A 241 -2.54 1.25 -19.80
N GLU A 242 -2.26 1.88 -20.95
CA GLU A 242 -1.15 1.53 -21.86
C GLU A 242 0.25 1.89 -21.32
N LYS A 243 0.38 2.82 -20.37
CA LYS A 243 1.69 3.15 -19.77
C LYS A 243 2.15 2.17 -18.70
N LEU A 244 1.28 1.24 -18.28
CA LEU A 244 1.67 0.15 -17.39
C LEU A 244 2.29 -1.02 -18.17
N SER A 245 2.02 -1.15 -19.47
CA SER A 245 2.69 -2.10 -20.37
C SER A 245 4.09 -1.66 -20.82
N GLU A 246 4.39 -0.36 -20.81
CA GLU A 246 5.75 0.16 -21.10
C GLU A 246 6.75 -0.12 -19.96
N TRP A 247 6.29 -0.60 -18.79
CA TRP A 247 7.09 -0.81 -17.59
C TRP A 247 7.69 -2.20 -17.42
N PHE A 248 7.53 -3.06 -18.43
CA PHE A 248 8.19 -4.37 -18.45
C PHE A 248 9.17 -4.42 -19.62
N PRO A 249 10.50 -4.53 -19.39
CA PRO A 249 11.44 -4.96 -20.41
C PRO A 249 11.34 -6.49 -20.60
N PHE A 250 10.14 -7.06 -20.51
CA PHE A 250 9.93 -8.40 -21.01
C PHE A 250 9.85 -8.24 -22.51
N SER A 251 11.00 -8.43 -23.17
CA SER A 251 11.07 -8.89 -24.55
C SER A 251 10.15 -10.09 -24.67
N ALA A 252 8.86 -9.87 -24.91
CA ALA A 252 8.00 -10.85 -25.50
C ALA A 252 8.72 -11.19 -26.79
N ALA A 253 9.40 -12.33 -26.80
CA ALA A 253 10.00 -12.90 -27.98
C ALA A 253 8.87 -12.99 -29.00
N LYS A 254 8.79 -11.97 -29.87
CA LYS A 254 7.98 -12.02 -31.07
C LYS A 254 8.54 -13.21 -31.82
N SER A 255 7.81 -14.30 -31.79
CA SER A 255 7.96 -15.43 -32.69
C SER A 255 7.68 -14.93 -34.10
N THR A 256 8.66 -14.28 -34.69
CA THR A 256 8.70 -13.99 -36.12
C THR A 256 9.04 -15.30 -36.84
N PRO A 257 8.18 -15.82 -37.73
CA PRO A 257 8.60 -16.87 -38.66
C PRO A 257 9.44 -16.20 -39.75
N SER A 258 10.76 -16.16 -39.60
CA SER A 258 11.65 -15.73 -40.68
C SER A 258 12.12 -16.93 -41.48
N SER A 259 11.57 -17.02 -42.69
CA SER A 259 12.07 -17.79 -43.82
C SER A 259 13.57 -17.59 -44.07
N SER A 260 14.20 -18.71 -44.45
CA SER A 260 15.50 -18.85 -45.11
C SER A 260 15.85 -17.76 -46.11
N VAL A 261 17.09 -17.21 -46.07
CA VAL A 261 18.03 -17.23 -47.22
C VAL A 261 19.47 -16.86 -46.80
N GLN A 262 20.41 -17.65 -47.33
CA GLN A 262 21.71 -17.26 -47.93
C GLN A 262 22.92 -16.79 -47.11
N ALA A 263 24.02 -17.49 -47.37
CA ALA A 263 25.39 -17.27 -46.91
C ALA A 263 26.17 -16.28 -47.78
N CYS A 264 27.15 -15.57 -47.18
CA CYS A 264 28.44 -15.28 -47.83
C CYS A 264 29.56 -15.10 -46.78
N SER A 265 30.69 -15.74 -47.01
CA SER A 265 31.97 -15.56 -46.32
C SER A 265 32.71 -14.32 -46.82
N SER A 266 33.54 -13.67 -45.99
CA SER A 266 34.89 -13.22 -46.40
C SER A 266 35.72 -12.66 -45.22
N SER A 267 36.93 -13.18 -45.14
CA SER A 267 38.09 -12.79 -44.32
C SER A 267 38.69 -11.43 -44.69
N SER A 268 39.31 -10.73 -43.73
CA SER A 268 40.75 -10.40 -43.72
C SER A 268 41.19 -9.59 -42.48
N PRO A 269 42.46 -9.72 -42.04
CA PRO A 269 43.04 -8.99 -40.92
C PRO A 269 43.78 -7.74 -41.38
N ILE A 270 43.78 -6.67 -40.58
CA ILE A 270 44.73 -5.55 -40.74
C ILE A 270 45.26 -5.11 -39.37
N THR A 271 46.57 -5.20 -39.26
CA THR A 271 47.44 -4.61 -38.24
C THR A 271 47.65 -3.12 -38.55
N GLY A 272 47.50 -2.26 -37.54
CA GLY A 272 47.76 -0.82 -37.70
C GLY A 272 47.90 -0.08 -36.37
N ARG A 273 49.13 0.03 -35.87
CA ARG A 273 49.58 0.92 -34.78
C ARG A 273 49.39 2.40 -35.16
N ARG A 274 48.80 3.21 -34.27
CA ARG A 274 49.00 4.66 -34.00
C ARG A 274 47.74 5.17 -33.27
N SER A 275 47.72 6.16 -32.38
CA SER A 275 48.69 7.10 -31.85
C SER A 275 48.04 7.62 -30.57
N MET A 276 48.74 7.66 -29.44
CA MET A 276 48.28 8.39 -28.26
C MET A 276 48.25 9.88 -28.60
N ASN A 277 47.07 10.48 -28.62
CA ASN A 277 46.91 11.93 -28.52
C ASN A 277 45.69 12.19 -27.64
N GLY A 278 45.96 12.85 -26.51
CA GLY A 278 44.99 13.17 -25.48
C GLY A 278 43.85 14.01 -26.02
N SER A 279 42.66 13.46 -25.87
CA SER A 279 41.42 14.22 -25.81
C SER A 279 40.80 13.77 -24.49
N SER A 280 40.92 14.63 -23.48
CA SER A 280 40.14 14.54 -22.24
C SER A 280 38.67 14.71 -22.62
N LEU A 281 38.06 13.64 -23.14
CA LEU A 281 36.62 13.51 -23.23
C LEU A 281 36.17 13.35 -21.77
N ASP A 282 35.81 14.47 -21.17
CA ASP A 282 34.92 14.49 -20.02
C ASP A 282 33.58 13.95 -20.54
N GLU A 283 33.50 12.62 -20.67
CA GLU A 283 32.24 11.90 -20.75
C GLU A 283 31.58 12.16 -19.39
N GLY A 284 30.90 13.31 -19.29
CA GLY A 284 29.97 13.58 -18.22
C GLY A 284 28.99 12.43 -18.25
N GLU A 285 29.22 11.44 -17.40
CA GLU A 285 28.27 10.41 -17.05
C GLU A 285 27.01 11.18 -16.67
N GLU A 286 26.07 11.28 -17.61
CA GLU A 286 24.74 11.80 -17.35
C GLU A 286 24.17 10.83 -16.31
N GLU A 287 24.36 11.17 -15.02
CA GLU A 287 23.75 10.45 -13.92
C GLU A 287 22.26 10.41 -14.23
N GLU A 288 21.79 9.26 -14.70
CA GLU A 288 20.38 9.06 -15.02
C GLU A 288 19.60 9.39 -13.76
N GLU A 289 18.93 10.56 -13.77
CA GLU A 289 18.13 11.02 -12.64
C GLU A 289 17.16 9.91 -12.27
N ASP A 290 17.36 9.30 -11.10
CA ASP A 290 16.52 8.22 -10.66
C ASP A 290 15.11 8.78 -10.41
N PRO A 291 14.10 8.44 -11.24
CA PRO A 291 12.76 8.99 -11.09
C PRO A 291 12.07 8.52 -9.80
N ASP A 292 12.66 7.55 -9.11
CA ASP A 292 12.17 7.03 -7.84
C ASP A 292 12.77 7.73 -6.62
N LEU A 293 13.74 8.63 -6.82
CA LEU A 293 14.33 9.43 -5.76
C LEU A 293 13.35 10.54 -5.34
N ASP A 294 13.03 10.55 -4.05
CA ASP A 294 12.10 11.49 -3.44
C ASP A 294 12.85 12.62 -2.73
N ASP A 295 13.26 13.63 -3.48
CA ASP A 295 14.00 14.80 -3.01
C ASP A 295 13.08 16.03 -2.76
N SER A 296 11.77 15.89 -2.96
CA SER A 296 10.83 16.99 -2.71
C SER A 296 10.78 17.37 -1.23
N PRO A 297 10.86 18.68 -0.89
CA PRO A 297 10.74 19.16 0.48
C PRO A 297 9.32 19.07 1.03
N ASP A 298 8.31 18.76 0.19
CA ASP A 298 6.93 18.62 0.63
C ASP A 298 6.83 17.48 1.67
N PRO A 299 6.19 17.67 2.83
CA PRO A 299 5.95 16.57 3.76
C PRO A 299 4.91 15.55 3.28
N ALA A 300 4.03 15.90 2.33
CA ALA A 300 2.95 15.05 1.85
C ALA A 300 3.32 14.27 0.58
N ARG A 301 2.88 13.00 0.48
CA ARG A 301 2.99 12.18 -0.72
C ARG A 301 1.67 11.54 -1.08
N VAL A 302 1.42 11.42 -2.38
CA VAL A 302 0.23 10.71 -2.89
C VAL A 302 0.39 9.23 -2.59
N VAL A 303 -0.68 8.63 -2.07
CA VAL A 303 -0.80 7.18 -1.93
C VAL A 303 -1.85 6.70 -2.91
N ARG A 304 -1.47 5.71 -3.71
CA ARG A 304 -2.34 5.15 -4.75
C ARG A 304 -2.26 3.64 -4.81
N VAL A 305 -3.22 3.06 -5.50
CA VAL A 305 -3.24 1.66 -5.85
C VAL A 305 -2.60 1.48 -7.22
N VAL A 306 -1.72 0.50 -7.35
CA VAL A 306 -1.06 0.16 -8.63
C VAL A 306 -1.32 -1.30 -8.96
N SER A 307 -1.58 -1.60 -10.24
CA SER A 307 -1.62 -2.99 -10.71
C SER A 307 -0.22 -3.51 -10.96
N VAL A 308 0.03 -4.76 -10.59
CA VAL A 308 1.28 -5.48 -10.87
C VAL A 308 0.95 -6.81 -11.55
N ALA A 309 1.85 -7.26 -12.42
CA ALA A 309 1.67 -8.49 -13.16
C ALA A 309 1.61 -9.70 -12.21
N PRO A 310 0.82 -10.74 -12.54
CA PRO A 310 0.84 -12.02 -11.82
C PRO A 310 2.24 -12.58 -11.67
N GLY A 311 2.48 -13.26 -10.56
CA GLY A 311 3.78 -13.86 -10.26
C GLY A 311 4.88 -12.85 -9.91
N TRP A 312 4.56 -11.56 -9.70
CA TRP A 312 5.53 -10.57 -9.23
C TRP A 312 6.25 -11.00 -7.95
N ARG A 313 5.58 -11.79 -7.10
CA ARG A 313 6.10 -12.34 -5.84
C ARG A 313 7.32 -13.22 -6.02
N GLU A 314 7.46 -13.87 -7.17
CA GLU A 314 8.62 -14.74 -7.48
C GLU A 314 9.81 -13.93 -7.99
N LYS A 315 9.57 -12.66 -8.33
CA LYS A 315 10.52 -11.77 -9.00
C LYS A 315 11.02 -10.67 -8.06
N PHE A 316 11.14 -10.95 -6.75
CA PHE A 316 11.75 -9.97 -5.86
C PHE A 316 13.17 -9.69 -6.33
N PRO A 317 13.45 -8.46 -6.76
CA PRO A 317 14.78 -8.15 -7.28
C PRO A 317 15.79 -8.16 -6.14
N SER A 318 17.04 -8.45 -6.48
CA SER A 318 18.14 -8.33 -5.55
C SER A 318 18.24 -6.90 -5.01
N SER A 319 18.60 -6.78 -3.73
CA SER A 319 18.80 -5.49 -3.07
C SER A 319 19.76 -4.59 -3.85
N GLY A 320 19.48 -3.29 -3.91
CA GLY A 320 20.34 -2.29 -4.56
C GLY A 320 20.07 -2.05 -6.04
N THR A 321 19.22 -2.86 -6.69
CA THR A 321 18.77 -2.60 -8.06
C THR A 321 17.72 -1.47 -8.10
N PRO A 322 17.57 -0.76 -9.24
CA PRO A 322 16.47 0.21 -9.42
C PRO A 322 15.09 -0.43 -9.20
N GLU A 323 14.92 -1.68 -9.61
CA GLU A 323 13.69 -2.42 -9.38
C GLU A 323 13.43 -2.66 -7.89
N ALA A 324 14.46 -2.95 -7.09
CA ALA A 324 14.32 -3.09 -5.63
C ALA A 324 13.89 -1.77 -4.98
N ARG A 325 14.40 -0.63 -5.45
CA ARG A 325 13.95 0.71 -5.00
C ARG A 325 12.48 0.92 -5.34
N LYS A 326 12.06 0.49 -6.55
CA LYS A 326 10.66 0.51 -6.96
C LYS A 326 9.77 -0.30 -6.02
N TRP A 327 10.20 -1.50 -5.64
CA TRP A 327 9.46 -2.37 -4.72
C TRP A 327 9.40 -1.83 -3.29
N ALA A 328 10.45 -1.15 -2.81
CA ALA A 328 10.45 -0.56 -1.47
C ALA A 328 9.30 0.44 -1.26
N LYS A 329 8.84 1.13 -2.32
CA LYS A 329 7.68 2.04 -2.29
C LYS A 329 6.34 1.35 -2.02
N ARG A 330 6.29 0.03 -2.19
CA ARG A 330 5.10 -0.82 -1.98
C ARG A 330 5.17 -1.59 -0.68
N GLN A 331 6.26 -1.45 0.07
CA GLN A 331 6.43 -2.13 1.35
C GLN A 331 6.01 -1.23 2.51
N TRP A 332 5.28 -1.83 3.45
CA TRP A 332 4.66 -1.17 4.58
C TRP A 332 4.97 -1.96 5.84
N ASP A 333 5.53 -1.30 6.84
CA ASP A 333 5.64 -1.81 8.19
C ASP A 333 4.38 -1.41 8.98
N ILE A 334 3.83 -2.34 9.75
CA ILE A 334 2.63 -2.11 10.57
C ILE A 334 3.03 -2.07 12.04
N ALA A 335 2.72 -0.96 12.73
CA ALA A 335 2.80 -0.89 14.19
C ALA A 335 1.40 -0.99 14.78
N SER A 336 1.14 -2.08 15.50
CA SER A 336 -0.05 -2.19 16.34
C SER A 336 0.05 -1.27 17.55
N ILE A 337 -1.08 -0.69 17.93
CA ILE A 337 -1.20 0.12 19.15
C ILE A 337 -1.87 -0.72 20.22
N ILE A 338 -1.08 -1.11 21.21
CA ILE A 338 -1.54 -1.91 22.34
C ILE A 338 -1.88 -0.94 23.47
N VAL A 339 -3.18 -0.75 23.72
CA VAL A 339 -3.64 0.00 24.90
C VAL A 339 -3.53 -0.94 26.09
N GLN A 340 -2.56 -0.69 26.96
CA GLN A 340 -2.54 -1.37 28.25
C GLN A 340 -3.65 -0.77 29.11
N PRO A 341 -4.61 -1.57 29.60
CA PRO A 341 -5.57 -1.06 30.56
C PRO A 341 -4.80 -0.52 31.76
N ALA A 342 -5.15 0.68 32.22
CA ALA A 342 -4.60 1.20 33.46
C ALA A 342 -4.76 0.12 34.52
N GLY A 343 -3.63 -0.36 35.06
CA GLY A 343 -3.68 -1.34 36.14
C GLY A 343 -4.62 -0.83 37.23
N PRO A 344 -5.36 -1.72 37.92
CA PRO A 344 -6.17 -1.29 39.04
C PRO A 344 -5.28 -0.42 39.94
N PRO A 345 -5.73 0.79 40.35
CA PRO A 345 -4.91 1.68 41.14
C PRO A 345 -4.39 0.87 42.32
N SER A 346 -3.08 0.65 42.35
CA SER A 346 -2.47 -0.21 43.37
C SER A 346 -2.92 0.30 44.71
N ALA A 347 -3.62 -0.54 45.49
CA ALA A 347 -4.25 -0.16 46.77
C ALA A 347 -3.23 0.17 47.88
N GLU A 348 -1.97 0.41 47.51
CA GLU A 348 -0.83 0.66 48.38
C GLU A 348 -0.34 2.07 48.03
N SER A 349 -0.53 3.09 48.85
CA SER A 349 -0.11 3.11 50.24
C SER A 349 -0.82 4.27 50.94
N THR A 350 -1.90 3.95 51.65
CA THR A 350 -2.28 4.78 52.81
C THR A 350 -1.28 4.45 53.92
N THR A 351 0.01 4.71 53.69
CA THR A 351 0.98 4.74 54.78
C THR A 351 0.57 5.92 55.65
N LEU A 352 0.04 5.58 56.82
CA LEU A 352 -0.11 6.45 57.97
C LEU A 352 1.00 7.50 57.96
N ARG A 353 0.58 8.71 57.66
CA ARG A 353 1.37 9.94 57.66
C ARG A 353 1.93 10.08 59.07
N SER A 354 3.17 9.65 59.26
CA SER A 354 3.98 10.03 60.41
C SER A 354 4.24 11.53 60.26
N ASP A 355 3.80 12.28 61.27
CA ASP A 355 4.01 13.73 61.38
C ASP A 355 5.50 14.06 61.34
N HIS A 356 6.03 14.35 60.16
CA HIS A 356 7.32 14.99 60.03
C HIS A 356 7.14 16.34 59.31
N PRO A 357 7.36 17.46 60.00
CA PRO A 357 7.40 18.77 59.35
C PRO A 357 8.77 18.94 58.67
N ASP A 358 8.78 19.19 57.36
CA ASP A 358 9.69 20.11 56.63
C ASP A 358 9.63 19.92 55.08
N PRO A 359 10.08 20.91 54.26
CA PRO A 359 9.26 21.55 53.22
C PRO A 359 9.40 21.02 51.78
N PRO A 360 8.55 21.48 50.83
CA PRO A 360 8.27 20.79 49.57
C PRO A 360 8.83 21.51 48.34
N ILE A 361 9.69 20.87 47.52
CA ILE A 361 9.91 21.23 46.10
C ILE A 361 10.37 19.96 45.36
N SER A 362 9.81 19.70 44.16
CA SER A 362 10.37 18.83 43.08
C SER A 362 9.58 17.58 42.64
N VAL A 363 8.27 17.51 42.80
CA VAL A 363 7.47 16.39 42.20
C VAL A 363 7.18 16.61 40.70
N LEU A 364 7.33 17.84 40.19
CA LEU A 364 7.06 18.17 38.79
C LEU A 364 8.24 17.87 37.83
N ALA A 365 9.44 17.58 38.34
CA ALA A 365 10.61 17.30 37.51
C ALA A 365 10.62 15.87 36.96
N ASP A 366 10.20 14.88 37.76
CA ASP A 366 10.29 13.45 37.39
C ASP A 366 9.28 13.01 36.33
N LEU A 367 8.16 13.73 36.15
CA LEU A 367 7.16 13.36 35.14
C LEU A 367 7.59 13.74 33.71
N GLY A 368 8.53 14.68 33.56
CA GLY A 368 9.06 15.08 32.26
C GLY A 368 9.99 14.05 31.63
N GLU A 369 10.70 13.27 32.46
CA GLU A 369 11.73 12.33 32.01
C GLU A 369 11.12 11.03 31.46
N ALA A 370 10.12 10.47 32.14
CA ALA A 370 9.43 9.24 31.71
C ALA A 370 8.72 9.36 30.35
N LEU A 371 8.29 10.56 29.96
CA LEU A 371 7.68 10.82 28.64
C LEU A 371 8.73 11.02 27.54
N GLY A 372 9.98 11.33 27.88
CA GLY A 372 11.09 11.38 26.91
C GLY A 372 11.43 10.01 26.34
N ASP A 373 11.32 8.97 27.16
CA ASP A 373 11.72 7.60 26.82
C ASP A 373 10.77 6.91 25.82
N LEU A 374 9.46 7.16 25.90
CA LEU A 374 8.50 6.60 24.95
C LEU A 374 8.70 7.14 23.52
N GLY A 375 9.13 8.41 23.40
CA GLY A 375 9.53 8.98 22.11
C GLY A 375 10.75 8.25 21.54
N HIS A 376 11.73 7.96 22.37
CA HIS A 376 12.94 7.24 21.97
C HIS A 376 12.67 5.77 21.62
N GLU A 377 11.70 5.10 22.26
CA GLU A 377 11.35 3.72 21.95
C GLU A 377 10.64 3.59 20.60
N ILE A 378 9.76 4.53 20.24
CA ILE A 378 9.17 4.59 18.89
C ILE A 378 10.27 4.84 17.85
N PHE A 379 11.19 5.77 18.10
CA PHE A 379 12.34 5.99 17.21
C PHE A 379 13.29 4.79 17.15
N ARG A 380 13.43 3.99 18.21
CA ARG A 380 14.28 2.80 18.25
C ARG A 380 13.65 1.59 17.56
N ALA A 381 12.33 1.40 17.70
CA ALA A 381 11.56 0.37 16.99
C ALA A 381 11.59 0.57 15.46
N PHE A 382 11.76 1.82 15.03
CA PHE A 382 11.68 2.23 13.62
C PHE A 382 13.01 2.72 13.01
N GLY A 383 14.02 3.00 13.83
CA GLY A 383 15.35 3.48 13.44
C GLY A 383 16.42 2.39 13.42
N GLY A 384 16.01 1.12 13.46
CA GLY A 384 16.92 -0.03 13.46
C GLY A 384 17.74 -0.15 12.18
N SER A 385 19.01 0.23 12.29
CA SER A 385 20.17 -0.22 11.50
C SER A 385 20.25 0.25 10.05
N THR A 386 20.62 1.52 9.85
CA THR A 386 21.52 1.87 8.74
C THR A 386 22.94 1.51 9.16
N LYS A 387 23.42 0.34 8.74
CA LYS A 387 24.84 0.03 8.63
C LYS A 387 25.19 -0.14 7.17
#